data_AF-A0A0V0GFF5-F1
#
_entry.id   AF-A0A0V0GFF5-F1
#
_cell.length_a   1.000
_cell.length_b   1.000
_cell.length_c   1.000
_cell.angle_alpha   90.00
_cell.angle_beta   90.00
_cell.angle_gamma   90.00
#
_symmetry.space_group_name_H-M   'P 1'
#
loop_
_entity.id
_entity.type
_entity.pdbx_description
1 polymer ?
#
loop_
_entity_poly.entity_id
_entity_poly.type
_entity_poly.pdbx_seq_one_letter_code
_entity_poly.pdbx_strand_id
1 'polypeptide(L)'
;KKSWTDLKQTLCELRRQLSAISAVVPTSVSFRTLADGSSRIFFLGTLANGWETTLHFTDIPSDIRPLGRLHWQQLLEFNFQSAPPSNRSSREEQLLLERKRLTTWGITSYELHPQSGKIVFPAASTLYQCVDNPHRNGPLFPAELRTGTDGAKLTPLICPSNPDLIAYVSNC
;
A
#
# COMPACT_ATOMS: atom_id res chain seq x y z
N LYS A 1 41.27 15.20 -14.94
CA LYS A 1 40.34 14.05 -15.05
C LYS A 1 40.03 13.56 -13.64
N LYS A 2 38.76 13.37 -13.27
CA LYS A 2 38.40 12.77 -11.97
C LYS A 2 38.61 11.26 -12.00
N SER A 3 38.92 10.64 -10.86
CA SER A 3 38.96 9.18 -10.75
C SER A 3 37.53 8.59 -10.73
N TRP A 4 37.42 7.29 -10.96
CA TRP A 4 36.15 6.57 -10.82
C TRP A 4 35.56 6.71 -9.41
N THR A 5 36.42 6.65 -8.39
CA THR A 5 36.02 6.79 -6.98
C THR A 5 35.43 8.17 -6.70
N ASP A 6 36.07 9.23 -7.22
CA ASP A 6 35.58 10.61 -7.05
C ASP A 6 34.22 10.81 -7.72
N LEU A 7 34.03 10.23 -8.90
CA LEU A 7 32.75 10.27 -9.62
C LEU A 7 31.66 9.52 -8.85
N LYS A 8 31.97 8.32 -8.34
CA LYS A 8 31.05 7.52 -7.53
C LYS A 8 30.63 8.27 -6.27
N GLN A 9 31.56 8.88 -5.56
CA GLN A 9 31.27 9.65 -4.35
C GLN A 9 30.39 10.87 -4.67
N THR A 10 30.72 11.60 -5.74
CA THR A 10 29.90 12.74 -6.19
C THR A 10 28.46 12.32 -6.51
N LEU A 11 28.27 11.19 -7.22
CA LEU A 11 26.95 10.65 -7.54
C LEU A 11 26.18 10.20 -6.30
N CYS A 12 26.83 9.57 -5.33
CA CYS A 12 26.21 9.18 -4.06
C CYS A 12 25.69 10.40 -3.30
N GLU A 13 26.48 11.47 -3.23
CA GLU A 13 26.07 12.72 -2.58
C GLU A 13 24.86 13.35 -3.27
N LEU A 14 24.91 13.46 -4.61
CA LEU A 14 23.80 14.00 -5.39
C LEU A 14 22.52 13.17 -5.21
N ARG A 15 22.61 11.84 -5.23
CA ARG A 15 21.46 10.95 -4.97
C ARG A 15 20.88 11.18 -3.57
N ARG A 16 21.71 11.36 -2.56
CA ARG A 16 21.27 11.66 -1.18
C ARG A 16 20.51 12.99 -1.12
N GLN A 17 21.03 14.03 -1.78
CA GLN A 17 20.39 15.34 -1.84
C GLN A 17 19.05 15.28 -2.59
N LEU A 18 19.01 14.61 -3.75
CA LEU A 18 17.78 14.47 -4.55
C LEU A 18 16.73 13.61 -3.85
N SER A 19 17.14 12.57 -3.11
CA SER A 19 16.21 11.74 -2.34
C SER A 19 15.42 12.54 -1.30
N ALA A 20 16.01 13.62 -0.74
CA ALA A 20 15.33 14.49 0.22
C ALA A 20 14.30 15.43 -0.45
N ILE A 21 14.41 15.64 -1.77
CA ILE A 21 13.54 16.51 -2.57
C ILE A 21 12.45 15.70 -3.27
N SER A 22 12.63 14.38 -3.40
CA SER A 22 11.66 13.47 -4.01
C SER A 22 10.34 13.53 -3.25
N ALA A 23 9.32 14.15 -3.86
CA ALA A 23 7.99 14.19 -3.29
C ALA A 23 7.39 12.78 -3.27
N VAL A 24 6.99 12.32 -2.09
CA VAL A 24 6.14 11.13 -1.98
C VAL A 24 4.75 11.53 -2.45
N VAL A 25 4.34 10.99 -3.59
CA VAL A 25 2.99 11.22 -4.15
C VAL A 25 2.11 10.03 -3.75
N PRO A 26 0.98 10.25 -3.05
CA PRO A 26 -0.02 9.22 -2.82
C PRO A 26 -0.48 8.57 -4.12
N THR A 27 -0.65 7.25 -4.10
CA THR A 27 -1.21 6.50 -5.23
C THR A 27 -2.39 5.67 -4.78
N SER A 28 -3.19 5.16 -5.74
CA SER A 28 -4.37 4.32 -5.47
C SER A 28 -5.31 4.98 -4.45
N VAL A 29 -5.84 6.16 -4.75
CA VAL A 29 -6.67 6.92 -3.80
C VAL A 29 -8.12 6.42 -3.83
N SER A 30 -8.68 6.10 -2.67
CA SER A 30 -10.08 5.69 -2.51
C SER A 30 -10.76 6.49 -1.40
N PHE A 31 -12.06 6.71 -1.54
CA PHE A 31 -12.86 7.50 -0.59
C PHE A 31 -13.92 6.62 0.06
N ARG A 32 -14.14 6.80 1.36
CA ARG A 32 -15.23 6.17 2.12
C ARG A 32 -15.91 7.20 2.99
N THR A 33 -17.22 7.35 2.85
CA THR A 33 -18.04 8.16 3.76
C THR A 33 -18.30 7.37 5.04
N LEU A 34 -18.03 7.98 6.18
CA LEU A 34 -18.27 7.42 7.51
C LEU A 34 -19.68 7.78 8.01
N ALA A 35 -20.14 7.11 9.07
CA ALA A 35 -21.50 7.29 9.59
C ALA A 35 -21.79 8.70 10.15
N ASP A 36 -20.74 9.42 10.54
CA ASP A 36 -20.81 10.81 11.02
C ASP A 36 -20.79 11.85 9.89
N GLY A 37 -20.79 11.40 8.63
CA GLY A 37 -20.72 12.27 7.44
C GLY A 37 -19.30 12.68 7.04
N SER A 38 -18.28 12.35 7.84
CA SER A 38 -16.89 12.58 7.46
C SER A 38 -16.46 11.65 6.32
N SER A 39 -15.40 12.02 5.59
CA SER A 39 -14.84 11.21 4.51
C SER A 39 -13.44 10.73 4.87
N ARG A 40 -13.23 9.41 4.89
CA ARG A 40 -11.91 8.81 5.03
C ARG A 40 -11.32 8.54 3.65
N ILE A 41 -10.12 9.08 3.41
CA ILE A 41 -9.36 8.83 2.20
C ILE A 41 -8.30 7.78 2.49
N PHE A 42 -8.29 6.70 1.72
CA PHE A 42 -7.27 5.66 1.73
C PHE A 42 -6.32 5.83 0.55
N PHE A 43 -5.04 5.57 0.75
CA PHE A 43 -4.03 5.66 -0.30
C PHE A 43 -2.77 4.88 0.04
N LEU A 44 -1.99 4.57 -0.98
CA LEU A 44 -0.66 3.99 -0.86
C LEU A 44 0.39 5.09 -0.82
N GLY A 45 1.36 4.96 0.09
CA GLY A 45 2.44 5.92 0.26
C GLY A 45 3.65 5.32 0.96
N THR A 46 4.82 5.90 0.69
CA THR A 46 6.09 5.57 1.37
C THR A 46 6.35 6.57 2.48
N LEU A 47 6.65 6.12 3.69
CA LEU A 47 7.10 7.01 4.76
C LEU A 47 8.53 7.52 4.48
N ALA A 48 8.97 8.54 5.22
CA ALA A 48 10.20 9.29 4.94
C ALA A 48 11.51 8.46 4.90
N ASN A 49 11.51 7.23 5.42
CA ASN A 49 12.64 6.30 5.27
C ASN A 49 12.67 5.59 3.91
N GLY A 50 11.63 5.72 3.08
CA GLY A 50 11.63 5.46 1.64
C GLY A 50 11.69 3.99 1.21
N TRP A 51 11.61 3.03 2.13
CA TRP A 51 11.90 1.62 1.79
C TRP A 51 10.67 0.80 1.43
N GLU A 52 9.48 1.12 1.98
CA GLU A 52 8.28 0.31 1.75
C GLU A 52 7.03 1.20 1.53
N THR A 53 6.26 0.87 0.50
CA THR A 53 4.92 1.41 0.25
C THR A 53 3.92 0.66 1.11
N THR A 54 3.14 1.39 1.91
CA THR A 54 2.09 0.81 2.75
C THR A 54 0.79 1.61 2.64
N LEU A 55 -0.26 1.07 3.24
CA LEU A 55 -1.59 1.68 3.30
C LEU A 55 -1.63 2.76 4.38
N HIS A 56 -2.10 3.94 3.97
CA HIS A 56 -2.36 5.08 4.83
C HIS A 56 -3.80 5.54 4.66
N PHE A 57 -4.26 6.33 5.62
CA PHE A 57 -5.51 7.04 5.54
C PHE A 57 -5.40 8.45 6.11
N THR A 58 -6.37 9.29 5.79
CA THR A 58 -6.59 10.59 6.43
C THR A 58 -8.09 10.88 6.45
N ASP A 59 -8.55 11.54 7.51
CA ASP A 59 -9.96 11.87 7.70
C ASP A 59 -10.22 13.32 7.31
N ILE A 60 -11.27 13.52 6.54
CA ILE A 60 -11.81 14.82 6.15
C ILE A 60 -13.10 15.05 6.94
N PRO A 61 -13.13 16.02 7.86
CA PRO A 61 -14.34 16.36 8.58
C PRO A 61 -15.40 16.91 7.61
N SER A 62 -16.68 16.69 7.92
CA SER A 62 -17.79 17.22 7.13
C SER A 62 -17.98 18.75 7.26
N ASP A 63 -17.28 19.40 8.19
CA ASP A 63 -17.38 20.83 8.46
C ASP A 63 -16.77 21.68 7.33
N ILE A 64 -17.35 22.86 7.08
CA ILE A 64 -16.92 23.83 6.04
C ILE A 64 -15.64 24.59 6.44
N ARG A 65 -14.87 24.09 7.42
CA ARG A 65 -13.66 24.77 7.90
C ARG A 65 -12.55 24.62 6.85
N PRO A 66 -11.72 25.66 6.62
CA PRO A 66 -10.56 25.53 5.77
C PRO A 66 -9.66 24.42 6.31
N LEU A 67 -9.48 23.37 5.50
CA LEU A 67 -8.63 22.25 5.86
C LEU A 67 -7.17 22.71 5.78
N GLY A 68 -6.45 22.53 6.89
CA GLY A 68 -5.00 22.67 6.90
C GLY A 68 -4.32 21.50 6.18
N ARG A 69 -3.03 21.29 6.48
CA ARG A 69 -2.30 20.11 6.00
C ARG A 69 -2.91 18.83 6.58
N LEU A 70 -3.36 17.93 5.71
CA LEU A 70 -3.86 16.61 6.09
C LEU A 70 -2.70 15.74 6.59
N HIS A 71 -2.90 15.10 7.74
CA HIS A 71 -1.90 14.22 8.34
C HIS A 71 -2.14 12.79 7.86
N TRP A 72 -1.07 12.13 7.41
CA TRP A 72 -1.13 10.73 6.99
C TRP A 72 -1.06 9.84 8.22
N GLN A 73 -2.03 8.96 8.35
CA GLN A 73 -2.08 7.97 9.41
C GLN A 73 -1.86 6.59 8.81
N GLN A 74 -0.95 5.82 9.41
CA GLN A 74 -0.69 4.47 8.96
C GLN A 74 -1.90 3.57 9.27
N LEU A 75 -2.37 2.83 8.26
CA LEU A 75 -3.49 1.92 8.43
C LEU A 75 -3.06 0.62 9.09
N LEU A 76 -1.92 0.07 8.68
CA LEU A 76 -1.43 -1.26 9.08
C LEU A 76 -0.31 -1.17 10.11
N GLU A 77 -0.06 -2.22 10.88
CA GLU A 77 1.09 -2.26 11.77
C GLU A 77 2.40 -2.54 10.98
N PHE A 78 3.50 -1.88 11.36
CA PHE A 78 4.82 -2.21 10.80
C PHE A 78 5.17 -3.64 11.20
N ASN A 79 5.56 -4.50 10.24
CA ASN A 79 5.95 -5.90 10.41
C ASN A 79 4.82 -6.96 10.45
N PHE A 80 3.63 -6.70 9.89
CA PHE A 80 2.65 -7.80 9.66
C PHE A 80 3.19 -8.91 8.73
N GLN A 81 4.20 -8.56 7.92
CA GLN A 81 4.98 -9.49 7.12
C GLN A 81 6.13 -9.99 8.00
N SER A 82 6.01 -11.19 8.57
CA SER A 82 7.20 -11.98 8.88
C SER A 82 7.92 -12.17 7.54
N ALA A 83 9.01 -11.43 7.34
CA ALA A 83 9.75 -11.32 6.09
C ALA A 83 9.71 -12.61 5.26
N PRO A 84 9.29 -12.60 3.98
CA PRO A 84 9.50 -13.76 3.14
C PRO A 84 11.01 -14.06 3.15
N PRO A 85 11.44 -15.31 3.46
CA PRO A 85 12.86 -15.67 3.59
C PRO A 85 13.65 -15.56 2.29
N SER A 86 13.03 -15.09 1.19
CA SER A 86 13.70 -14.85 -0.06
C SER A 86 13.09 -13.63 -0.75
N ASN A 87 13.95 -12.73 -1.21
CA ASN A 87 13.67 -11.61 -2.14
C ASN A 87 13.17 -12.09 -3.51
N ARG A 88 12.26 -13.06 -3.56
CA ARG A 88 11.78 -13.68 -4.81
C ARG A 88 10.31 -13.33 -4.96
N SER A 89 10.03 -12.14 -5.48
CA SER A 89 8.76 -11.89 -6.16
C SER A 89 8.55 -12.98 -7.21
N SER A 90 7.34 -13.49 -7.35
CA SER A 90 7.02 -14.42 -8.44
C SER A 90 7.28 -13.75 -9.79
N ARG A 91 7.48 -14.55 -10.84
CA ARG A 91 7.69 -14.03 -12.20
C ARG A 91 6.49 -13.19 -12.65
N GLU A 92 5.29 -13.62 -12.29
CA GLU A 92 4.04 -12.96 -12.62
C GLU A 92 3.90 -11.62 -11.88
N GLU A 93 4.28 -11.55 -10.60
CA GLU A 93 4.37 -10.27 -9.86
C GLU A 93 5.38 -9.33 -10.51
N GLN A 94 6.59 -9.81 -10.83
CA GLN A 94 7.62 -8.98 -11.44
C GLN A 94 7.14 -8.39 -12.78
N LEU A 95 6.56 -9.22 -13.65
CA LEU A 95 6.00 -8.77 -14.93
C LEU A 95 4.88 -7.74 -14.74
N LEU A 96 4.02 -7.91 -13.73
CA LEU A 96 2.97 -6.95 -13.43
C LEU A 96 3.54 -5.60 -12.97
N LEU A 97 4.58 -5.61 -12.12
CA LEU A 97 5.27 -4.41 -11.65
C LEU A 97 5.94 -3.65 -12.81
N GLU A 98 6.66 -4.36 -13.68
CA GLU A 98 7.29 -3.79 -14.88
C GLU A 98 6.23 -3.13 -15.80
N ARG A 99 5.11 -3.82 -16.05
CA ARG A 99 4.00 -3.29 -16.87
C ARG A 99 3.34 -2.04 -16.27
N LYS A 100 3.21 -2.00 -14.94
CA LYS A 100 2.65 -0.84 -14.22
C LYS A 100 3.69 0.25 -13.93
N ARG A 101 4.97 0.04 -14.29
CA ARG A 101 6.10 0.92 -13.97
C ARG A 101 6.24 1.19 -12.47
N LEU A 102 5.90 0.20 -11.65
CA LEU A 102 6.02 0.26 -10.20
C LEU A 102 7.42 -0.16 -9.80
N THR A 103 8.13 0.72 -9.11
CA THR A 103 9.53 0.51 -8.70
C THR A 103 9.69 0.43 -7.18
N THR A 104 8.60 0.62 -6.43
CA THR A 104 8.58 0.57 -4.98
C THR A 104 8.27 -0.84 -4.48
N TRP A 105 8.81 -1.15 -3.31
CA TRP A 105 8.58 -2.39 -2.60
C TRP A 105 7.37 -2.24 -1.65
N GLY A 106 6.73 -3.34 -1.27
CA GLY A 106 5.58 -3.34 -0.37
C GLY A 106 4.24 -3.50 -1.10
N ILE A 107 3.19 -2.89 -0.56
CA ILE A 107 1.83 -2.97 -1.10
C ILE A 107 1.75 -2.11 -2.36
N THR A 108 1.36 -2.72 -3.48
CA THR A 108 1.34 -2.08 -4.81
C THR A 108 -0.06 -1.78 -5.34
N SER A 109 -1.07 -2.40 -4.74
CA SER A 109 -2.48 -2.18 -5.01
C SER A 109 -3.31 -2.66 -3.82
N TYR A 110 -4.54 -2.17 -3.71
CA TYR A 110 -5.52 -2.70 -2.77
C TYR A 110 -6.92 -2.52 -3.36
N GLU A 111 -7.87 -3.27 -2.83
CA GLU A 111 -9.29 -3.10 -3.06
C GLU A 111 -9.98 -2.67 -1.77
N LEU A 112 -10.93 -1.75 -1.87
CA LEU A 112 -11.78 -1.30 -0.77
C LEU A 112 -13.25 -1.58 -1.14
N HIS A 113 -13.97 -2.24 -0.24
CA HIS A 113 -15.42 -2.33 -0.29
C HIS A 113 -16.02 -1.22 0.60
N PRO A 114 -16.60 -0.14 0.03
CA PRO A 114 -16.94 1.06 0.79
C PRO A 114 -17.92 0.83 1.93
N GLN A 115 -18.94 -0.01 1.71
CA GLN A 115 -20.03 -0.24 2.64
C GLN A 115 -19.57 -1.02 3.88
N SER A 116 -18.77 -2.08 3.69
CA SER A 116 -18.26 -2.90 4.81
C SER A 116 -16.96 -2.37 5.41
N GLY A 117 -16.21 -1.55 4.67
CA GLY A 117 -14.86 -1.14 5.07
C GLY A 117 -13.81 -2.24 4.93
N LYS A 118 -14.15 -3.34 4.25
CA LYS A 118 -13.21 -4.44 3.98
C LYS A 118 -12.18 -3.97 2.97
N ILE A 119 -10.92 -4.22 3.30
CA ILE A 119 -9.77 -3.92 2.47
C ILE A 119 -9.04 -5.21 2.19
N VAL A 120 -8.71 -5.47 0.93
CA VAL A 120 -7.96 -6.65 0.48
C VAL A 120 -6.78 -6.18 -0.34
N PHE A 121 -5.60 -6.76 -0.12
CA PHE A 121 -4.41 -6.39 -0.86
C PHE A 121 -3.45 -7.59 -1.01
N PRO A 122 -2.72 -7.68 -2.13
CA PRO A 122 -1.66 -8.65 -2.29
C PRO A 122 -0.39 -8.18 -1.56
N ALA A 123 0.27 -9.10 -0.87
CA ALA A 123 1.62 -8.91 -0.33
C ALA A 123 2.30 -10.28 -0.19
N ALA A 124 3.62 -10.35 -0.44
CA ALA A 124 4.40 -11.59 -0.34
C ALA A 124 3.76 -12.79 -1.08
N SER A 125 3.28 -12.57 -2.32
CA SER A 125 2.60 -13.57 -3.15
C SER A 125 1.28 -14.15 -2.57
N THR A 126 0.82 -13.70 -1.41
CA THR A 126 -0.46 -14.09 -0.79
C THR A 126 -1.43 -12.90 -0.73
N LEU A 127 -2.65 -13.14 -0.24
CA LEU A 127 -3.64 -12.08 -0.01
C LEU A 127 -3.81 -11.83 1.47
N TYR A 128 -3.91 -10.55 1.82
CA TYR A 128 -4.24 -10.09 3.15
C TYR A 128 -5.56 -9.33 3.14
N GLN A 129 -6.27 -9.40 4.25
CA GLN A 129 -7.48 -8.62 4.47
C GLN A 129 -7.46 -7.92 5.83
N CYS A 130 -8.10 -6.76 5.89
CA CYS A 130 -8.47 -6.11 7.14
C CYS A 130 -9.81 -5.39 6.98
N VAL A 131 -10.43 -5.00 8.09
CA VAL A 131 -11.68 -4.24 8.08
C VAL A 131 -11.44 -2.95 8.83
N ASP A 132 -11.61 -1.82 8.15
CA ASP A 132 -11.51 -0.50 8.78
C ASP A 132 -12.78 -0.21 9.60
N ASN A 133 -12.59 -0.01 10.90
CA ASN A 133 -13.62 0.49 11.80
C ASN A 133 -13.38 1.98 12.09
N PRO A 134 -14.37 2.87 11.84
CA PRO A 134 -14.27 4.31 12.13
C PRO A 134 -13.87 4.63 13.56
N HIS A 135 -14.28 3.80 14.53
CA HIS A 135 -14.07 4.02 15.96
C HIS A 135 -12.75 3.43 16.48
N ARG A 136 -11.88 2.93 15.60
CA ARG A 136 -10.66 2.24 16.04
C ARG A 136 -9.60 3.21 16.55
N ASN A 137 -8.85 2.76 17.55
CA ASN A 137 -7.63 3.41 18.01
C ASN A 137 -6.43 2.55 17.57
N GLY A 138 -5.60 3.06 16.67
CA GLY A 138 -4.32 2.45 16.29
C GLY A 138 -4.30 1.71 14.94
N PRO A 139 -3.16 1.08 14.60
CA PRO A 139 -2.99 0.32 13.35
C PRO A 139 -3.78 -1.00 13.36
N LEU A 140 -4.09 -1.50 12.16
CA LEU A 140 -4.73 -2.80 11.93
C LEU A 140 -3.68 -3.89 11.76
N PHE A 141 -3.98 -5.08 12.29
CA PHE A 141 -3.24 -6.30 11.99
C PHE A 141 -3.97 -7.07 10.87
N PRO A 142 -3.44 -7.09 9.64
CA PRO A 142 -4.10 -7.75 8.54
C PRO A 142 -4.04 -9.28 8.70
N ALA A 143 -5.16 -9.95 8.40
CA ALA A 143 -5.26 -11.40 8.40
C ALA A 143 -4.92 -11.96 7.02
N GLU A 144 -4.08 -12.98 6.96
CA GLU A 144 -3.80 -13.70 5.73
C GLU A 144 -5.04 -14.52 5.29
N LEU A 145 -5.38 -14.42 4.01
CA LEU A 145 -6.42 -15.22 3.39
C LEU A 145 -5.84 -16.57 2.93
N ARG A 146 -6.29 -17.64 3.58
CA ARG A 146 -5.92 -19.01 3.18
C ARG A 146 -6.50 -19.32 1.82
N THR A 147 -5.62 -19.39 0.83
CA THR A 147 -5.93 -19.74 -0.54
C THR A 147 -5.22 -21.06 -0.80
N GLY A 148 -5.97 -22.14 -1.08
CA GLY A 148 -5.43 -23.50 -1.17
C GLY A 148 -4.55 -23.78 -2.39
N THR A 149 -3.82 -22.79 -2.90
CA THR A 149 -3.02 -22.85 -4.12
C THR A 149 -1.68 -22.13 -3.94
N ASP A 150 -0.62 -22.69 -4.52
CA ASP A 150 0.77 -22.25 -4.27
C ASP A 150 1.23 -21.06 -5.16
N GLY A 151 0.43 -20.64 -6.14
CA GLY A 151 0.77 -19.54 -7.05
C GLY A 151 0.61 -18.14 -6.44
N ALA A 152 1.22 -17.11 -7.03
CA ALA A 152 0.98 -15.74 -6.59
C ALA A 152 -0.48 -15.32 -6.79
N LYS A 153 -1.00 -14.52 -5.86
CA LYS A 153 -2.38 -14.01 -5.88
C LYS A 153 -2.40 -12.59 -6.41
N LEU A 154 -2.79 -12.44 -7.67
CA LEU A 154 -2.73 -11.18 -8.38
C LEU A 154 -4.11 -10.54 -8.51
N THR A 155 -4.10 -9.20 -8.55
CA THR A 155 -5.28 -8.37 -8.88
C THR A 155 -6.54 -8.83 -8.14
N PRO A 156 -6.54 -8.86 -6.79
CA PRO A 156 -7.72 -9.24 -6.04
C PRO A 156 -8.85 -8.23 -6.29
N LEU A 157 -10.07 -8.73 -6.42
CA LEU A 157 -11.30 -7.96 -6.52
C LEU A 157 -12.30 -8.46 -5.47
N ILE A 158 -13.00 -7.55 -4.79
CA ILE A 158 -14.07 -7.85 -3.83
C ILE A 158 -15.40 -7.82 -4.58
N CYS A 159 -16.25 -8.84 -4.40
CA CYS A 159 -17.57 -8.85 -5.02
C CYS A 159 -18.42 -7.67 -4.46
N PRO A 160 -18.98 -6.79 -5.33
CA PRO A 160 -19.75 -5.64 -4.88
C PRO A 160 -21.05 -5.99 -4.13
N SER A 161 -21.62 -7.16 -4.40
CA SER A 161 -22.87 -7.62 -3.76
C SER A 161 -22.62 -8.51 -2.54
N ASN A 162 -21.41 -9.04 -2.38
CA ASN A 162 -21.06 -9.91 -1.27
C ASN A 162 -19.57 -9.71 -0.89
N PRO A 163 -19.26 -8.91 0.14
CA PRO A 163 -17.89 -8.60 0.52
C PRO A 163 -17.08 -9.82 1.00
N ASP A 164 -17.73 -10.96 1.27
CA ASP A 164 -17.04 -12.20 1.65
C ASP A 164 -16.44 -12.93 0.45
N LEU A 165 -16.90 -12.63 -0.77
CA LEU A 165 -16.37 -13.20 -2.00
C LEU A 165 -15.26 -12.33 -2.56
N ILE A 166 -14.10 -12.95 -2.77
CA ILE A 166 -12.91 -12.31 -3.33
C ILE A 166 -12.48 -13.13 -4.55
N ALA A 167 -12.42 -12.47 -5.71
CA ALA A 167 -11.84 -13.04 -6.92
C ALA A 167 -10.38 -12.60 -7.04
N TYR A 168 -9.54 -13.46 -7.62
CA TYR A 168 -8.13 -13.13 -7.90
C TYR A 168 -7.64 -13.96 -9.08
N VAL A 169 -6.53 -13.55 -9.68
CA VAL A 169 -5.83 -14.30 -10.71
C VAL A 169 -4.68 -15.06 -10.07
N SER A 170 -4.58 -16.37 -10.32
CA SER A 170 -3.46 -17.19 -9.86
C SER A 170 -3.15 -18.26 -10.88
N ASN A 171 -1.87 -18.46 -11.16
CA ASN A 171 -1.39 -19.56 -11.98
C ASN A 171 -1.14 -20.75 -11.03
N CYS A 172 -2.08 -21.70 -11.01
CA CYS A 172 -2.04 -22.87 -10.14
C CYS A 172 -1.59 -24.10 -10.94
#